data_AF-M7NT33-F1
#
_entry.id   AF-M7NT33-F1
#
_cell.length_a   1.000
_cell.length_b   1.000
_cell.length_c   1.000
_cell.angle_alpha   90.00
_cell.angle_beta   90.00
_cell.angle_gamma   90.00
#
_symmetry.space_group_name_H-M   'P 1'
#
loop_
_entity.id
_entity.type
_entity.pdbx_description
1 polymer ?
#
loop_
_entity_poly.entity_id
_entity_poly.type
_entity_poly.pdbx_seq_one_letter_code
_entity_poly.pdbx_strand_id
1 'polypeptide(L)'
;MLKFFYVLLPVSLLLCAQQATAQTPPPVLQAFSSAFGKGDTAGLNSLLHEEVELVERGKSGTYQRQVVAGKLADFFRANPPAGFQLRHQGSSADGQLYAIGQLTTQSGSSVKVLIRARALPGNQYKIIKLDLL
;
A
#
# COMPACT_ATOMS: atom_id res chain seq x y z
N MET A 1 30.50 36.79 -30.06
CA MET A 1 30.03 36.59 -28.67
C MET A 1 28.60 36.04 -28.55
N LEU A 2 27.85 35.80 -29.66
CA LEU A 2 26.46 35.31 -29.63
C LEU A 2 26.29 33.81 -30.03
N LYS A 3 27.38 33.04 -30.12
CA LYS A 3 27.35 31.62 -30.53
C LYS A 3 27.55 30.64 -29.37
N PHE A 4 28.05 31.12 -28.22
CA PHE A 4 28.24 30.30 -27.01
C PHE A 4 26.96 30.15 -26.18
N PHE A 5 26.00 31.07 -26.34
CA PHE A 5 24.74 31.03 -25.59
C PHE A 5 23.80 29.91 -26.07
N TYR A 6 23.89 29.52 -27.36
CA TYR A 6 23.06 28.47 -27.94
C TYR A 6 23.50 27.05 -27.57
N VAL A 7 24.73 26.87 -27.07
CA VAL A 7 25.27 25.55 -26.68
C VAL A 7 24.98 25.23 -25.20
N LEU A 8 24.73 26.24 -24.37
CA LEU A 8 24.36 26.07 -22.95
C LEU A 8 22.87 25.78 -22.73
N LEU A 9 22.00 26.16 -23.67
CA LEU A 9 20.55 25.95 -23.59
C LEU A 9 20.08 24.49 -23.79
N PRO A 10 20.70 23.63 -24.63
CA PRO A 10 20.30 22.23 -24.75
C PRO A 10 20.92 21.29 -23.69
N VAL A 11 21.99 21.72 -23.01
CA VAL A 11 22.66 20.88 -21.98
C VAL A 11 21.89 20.93 -20.65
N SER A 12 21.25 22.05 -20.32
CA SER A 12 20.41 22.17 -19.12
C SER A 12 19.09 21.39 -19.23
N LEU A 13 18.59 21.13 -20.44
CA LEU A 13 17.37 20.35 -20.66
C LEU A 13 17.58 18.83 -20.52
N LEU A 14 18.84 18.36 -20.54
CA LEU A 14 19.18 16.93 -20.41
C LEU A 14 19.24 16.42 -18.96
N LEU A 15 19.28 17.29 -17.95
CA LEU A 15 19.29 16.89 -16.53
C LEU A 15 17.90 16.65 -15.92
N CYS A 16 16.82 16.94 -16.65
CA CYS A 16 15.44 16.69 -16.18
C CYS A 16 14.91 15.29 -16.51
N ALA A 17 15.70 14.42 -17.17
CA ALA A 17 15.40 13.00 -17.27
C ALA A 17 15.72 12.27 -15.95
N GLN A 18 15.21 12.79 -14.83
CA GLN A 18 15.21 12.05 -13.58
C GLN A 18 14.29 10.85 -13.77
N GLN A 19 14.92 9.68 -13.83
CA GLN A 19 14.27 8.39 -13.89
C GLN A 19 13.26 8.30 -12.73
N ALA A 20 11.98 8.22 -13.07
CA ALA A 20 10.95 7.79 -12.13
C ALA A 20 11.25 6.33 -11.78
N THR A 21 12.05 6.10 -10.74
CA THR A 21 12.25 4.75 -10.22
C THR A 21 10.93 4.34 -9.57
N ALA A 22 10.18 3.48 -10.25
CA ALA A 22 9.09 2.76 -9.60
C ALA A 22 9.75 1.91 -8.51
N GLN A 23 9.64 2.35 -7.25
CA GLN A 23 10.18 1.60 -6.12
C GLN A 23 9.48 0.24 -6.11
N THR A 24 10.24 -0.85 -6.18
CA THR A 24 9.67 -2.18 -5.97
C THR A 24 9.03 -2.21 -4.59
N PRO A 25 7.74 -2.61 -4.45
CA PRO A 25 7.09 -2.73 -3.15
C PRO A 25 7.91 -3.61 -2.20
N PRO A 26 8.09 -3.20 -0.93
CA PRO A 26 8.59 -4.06 0.10
C PRO A 26 7.83 -5.40 0.14
N PRO A 27 8.48 -6.54 0.44
CA PRO A 27 7.85 -7.86 0.35
C PRO A 27 6.52 -8.00 1.10
N VAL A 28 6.39 -7.37 2.28
CA VAL A 28 5.14 -7.37 3.06
C VAL A 28 3.97 -6.71 2.32
N LEU A 29 4.24 -5.61 1.59
CA LEU A 29 3.23 -4.87 0.83
C LEU A 29 2.87 -5.62 -0.45
N GLN A 30 3.84 -6.29 -1.08
CA GLN A 30 3.59 -7.17 -2.23
C GLN A 30 2.73 -8.38 -1.84
N ALA A 31 3.05 -9.03 -0.72
CA ALA A 31 2.26 -10.13 -0.17
C ALA A 31 0.85 -9.67 0.21
N PHE A 32 0.73 -8.50 0.85
CA PHE A 32 -0.57 -7.89 1.17
C PHE A 32 -1.37 -7.65 -0.11
N SER A 33 -0.77 -7.04 -1.13
CA SER A 33 -1.43 -6.77 -2.41
C SER A 33 -1.98 -8.05 -3.06
N SER A 34 -1.19 -9.14 -3.03
CA SER A 34 -1.60 -10.43 -3.57
C SER A 34 -2.76 -11.05 -2.77
N ALA A 35 -2.66 -11.07 -1.44
CA ALA A 35 -3.67 -11.67 -0.57
C ALA A 35 -4.99 -10.86 -0.60
N PHE A 36 -4.90 -9.53 -0.52
CA PHE A 36 -6.06 -8.64 -0.56
C PHE A 36 -6.79 -8.71 -1.90
N GLY A 37 -6.06 -8.75 -3.02
CA GLY A 37 -6.64 -8.90 -4.35
C GLY A 37 -7.31 -10.27 -4.60
N LYS A 38 -7.00 -11.28 -3.79
CA LYS A 38 -7.63 -12.62 -3.84
C LYS A 38 -8.70 -12.82 -2.77
N GLY A 39 -8.86 -11.88 -1.84
CA GLY A 39 -9.70 -12.07 -0.65
C GLY A 39 -9.17 -13.15 0.30
N ASP A 40 -7.87 -13.43 0.29
CA ASP A 40 -7.23 -14.44 1.14
C ASP A 40 -7.02 -13.92 2.57
N THR A 41 -8.03 -14.14 3.41
CA THR A 41 -8.02 -13.67 4.80
C THR A 41 -7.02 -14.41 5.69
N ALA A 42 -6.69 -15.67 5.37
CA ALA A 42 -5.66 -16.42 6.09
C ALA A 42 -4.27 -15.86 5.80
N GLY A 43 -3.98 -15.59 4.52
CA GLY A 43 -2.76 -14.91 4.09
C GLY A 43 -2.65 -13.53 4.73
N LEU A 44 -3.73 -12.74 4.71
CA LEU A 44 -3.75 -11.42 5.35
C LEU A 44 -3.47 -11.51 6.85
N ASN A 45 -4.12 -12.42 7.58
CA ASN A 45 -3.91 -12.62 9.02
C ASN A 45 -2.44 -12.91 9.36
N SER A 46 -1.69 -13.59 8.48
CA SER A 46 -0.26 -13.85 8.68
C SER A 46 0.62 -12.58 8.56
N LEU A 47 0.17 -11.57 7.82
CA LEU A 47 0.87 -10.31 7.57
C LEU A 47 0.55 -9.24 8.63
N LEU A 48 -0.56 -9.39 9.35
CA LEU A 48 -0.99 -8.49 10.40
C LEU A 48 -0.10 -8.58 11.64
N HIS A 49 0.08 -7.43 12.29
CA HIS A 49 0.56 -7.35 13.68
C HIS A 49 -0.48 -7.96 14.63
N GLU A 50 -0.11 -8.31 15.86
CA GLU A 50 -1.05 -8.90 16.85
C GLU A 50 -2.28 -8.01 17.06
N GLU A 51 -2.03 -6.71 17.27
CA GLU A 51 -3.05 -5.67 17.31
C GLU A 51 -2.94 -4.76 16.09
N VAL A 52 -4.08 -4.48 15.45
CA VAL A 52 -4.18 -3.69 14.22
C VAL A 52 -5.28 -2.64 14.39
N GLU A 53 -4.95 -1.38 14.08
CA GLU A 53 -5.93 -0.33 13.93
C GLU A 53 -6.68 -0.51 12.60
N LEU A 54 -7.99 -0.70 12.66
CA LEU A 54 -8.84 -0.82 11.49
C LEU A 54 -9.83 0.35 11.46
N VAL A 55 -9.85 1.06 10.34
CA VAL A 55 -10.80 2.13 10.06
C VAL A 55 -11.77 1.64 8.98
N GLU A 56 -13.05 1.59 9.34
CA GLU A 56 -14.14 1.19 8.43
C GLU A 56 -15.28 2.19 8.56
N ARG A 57 -15.73 2.75 7.44
CA ARG A 57 -16.86 3.71 7.39
C ARG A 57 -16.66 4.90 8.36
N GLY A 58 -15.43 5.40 8.47
CA GLY A 58 -15.06 6.51 9.33
C GLY A 58 -14.97 6.19 10.83
N LYS A 59 -15.16 4.92 11.24
CA LYS A 59 -14.97 4.48 12.62
C LYS A 59 -13.64 3.74 12.75
N SER A 60 -12.79 4.15 13.69
CA SER A 60 -11.53 3.48 14.01
C SER A 60 -11.68 2.63 15.27
N GLY A 61 -11.01 1.48 15.28
CA GLY A 61 -10.78 0.68 16.48
C GLY A 61 -9.53 -0.18 16.34
N THR A 62 -8.89 -0.49 17.47
CA THR A 62 -7.77 -1.44 17.53
C THR A 62 -8.31 -2.81 17.89
N TYR A 63 -7.97 -3.82 17.09
CA TYR A 63 -8.46 -5.18 17.26
C TYR A 63 -7.33 -6.20 17.11
N GLN A 64 -7.54 -7.37 17.71
CA GLN A 64 -6.69 -8.54 17.49
C GLN A 64 -6.74 -8.96 16.02
N ARG A 65 -5.62 -9.43 15.45
CA ARG A 65 -5.50 -9.77 14.02
C ARG A 65 -6.57 -10.74 13.51
N GLN A 66 -7.00 -11.69 14.34
CA GLN A 66 -8.03 -12.66 13.98
C GLN A 66 -9.40 -11.98 13.81
N VAL A 67 -9.68 -10.98 14.64
CA VAL A 67 -10.90 -10.16 14.53
C VAL A 67 -10.85 -9.31 13.27
N VAL A 68 -9.69 -8.70 12.96
CA VAL A 68 -9.49 -7.95 11.71
C VAL A 68 -9.66 -8.86 10.50
N ALA A 69 -9.10 -10.07 10.50
CA ALA A 69 -9.27 -11.03 9.41
C ALA A 69 -10.73 -11.43 9.21
N GLY A 70 -11.50 -11.60 10.28
CA GLY A 70 -12.95 -11.81 10.23
C GLY A 70 -13.70 -10.63 9.60
N LYS A 71 -13.37 -9.40 10.00
CA LYS A 71 -13.95 -8.18 9.42
C LYS A 71 -13.60 -8.02 7.94
N LEU A 72 -12.36 -8.34 7.55
CA LEU A 72 -11.95 -8.36 6.14
C LEU A 72 -12.73 -9.43 5.35
N ALA A 73 -13.06 -10.57 5.96
CA ALA A 73 -13.93 -11.57 5.33
C ALA A 73 -15.34 -11.01 5.08
N ASP A 74 -15.91 -10.28 6.04
CA ASP A 74 -17.21 -9.59 5.87
C ASP A 74 -17.12 -8.53 4.76
N PHE A 75 -16.04 -7.75 4.76
CA PHE A 75 -15.77 -6.73 3.75
C PHE A 75 -15.68 -7.33 2.34
N PHE A 76 -14.95 -8.44 2.14
CA PHE A 76 -14.86 -9.11 0.85
C PHE A 76 -16.15 -9.80 0.42
N ARG A 77 -16.98 -10.26 1.37
CA ARG A 77 -18.34 -10.75 1.04
C ARG A 77 -19.21 -9.64 0.48
N ALA A 78 -19.10 -8.43 1.02
CA ALA A 78 -19.80 -7.25 0.50
C ALA A 78 -19.14 -6.66 -0.76
N ASN A 79 -17.83 -6.84 -0.93
CA ASN A 79 -17.02 -6.28 -2.02
C ASN A 79 -16.12 -7.38 -2.62
N PRO A 80 -16.68 -8.36 -3.37
CA PRO A 80 -15.91 -9.47 -3.92
C PRO A 80 -14.74 -8.96 -4.77
N PRO A 81 -13.49 -9.32 -4.48
CA PRO A 81 -12.34 -8.76 -5.17
C PRO A 81 -12.22 -9.33 -6.59
N ALA A 82 -11.99 -8.45 -7.56
CA ALA A 82 -11.50 -8.79 -8.91
C ALA A 82 -9.99 -8.58 -9.03
N GLY A 83 -9.43 -7.68 -8.22
CA GLY A 83 -8.01 -7.45 -8.12
C GLY A 83 -7.69 -6.29 -7.17
N PHE A 84 -6.41 -6.17 -6.81
CA PHE A 84 -5.93 -5.07 -5.98
C PHE A 84 -4.62 -4.55 -6.55
N GLN A 85 -4.47 -3.22 -6.60
CA GLN A 85 -3.27 -2.58 -7.12
C GLN A 85 -2.75 -1.54 -6.13
N LEU A 86 -1.46 -1.66 -5.77
CA LEU A 86 -0.74 -0.60 -5.08
C LEU A 86 -0.53 0.58 -6.04
N ARG A 87 -0.95 1.77 -5.62
CA ARG A 87 -0.87 3.02 -6.39
C ARG A 87 0.23 3.93 -5.89
N HIS A 88 0.41 3.98 -4.57
CA HIS A 88 1.47 4.75 -3.92
C HIS A 88 2.06 3.96 -2.77
N GLN A 89 3.32 4.20 -2.48
CA GLN A 89 4.02 3.60 -1.36
C GLN A 89 5.25 4.41 -1.01
N GLY A 90 5.77 4.19 0.19
CA GLY A 90 7.06 4.71 0.62
C GLY A 90 7.34 4.35 2.06
N SER A 91 8.40 4.95 2.59
CA SER A 91 8.77 4.84 4.00
C SER A 91 8.86 6.22 4.64
N SER A 92 8.48 6.33 5.90
CA SER A 92 8.72 7.50 6.74
C SER A 92 10.17 7.53 7.25
N ALA A 93 10.59 8.65 7.83
CA ALA A 93 11.93 8.84 8.37
C ALA A 93 12.27 7.86 9.52
N ASP A 94 11.27 7.39 10.26
CA ASP A 94 11.37 6.38 11.31
C ASP A 94 11.26 4.94 10.78
N GLY A 95 11.24 4.75 9.46
CA GLY A 95 11.24 3.44 8.82
C GLY A 95 9.88 2.74 8.77
N GLN A 96 8.77 3.42 9.10
CA GLN A 96 7.44 2.85 8.87
C GLN A 96 7.12 2.88 7.38
N LEU A 97 6.53 1.79 6.88
CA LEU A 97 6.03 1.73 5.52
C LEU A 97 4.62 2.27 5.46
N TYR A 98 4.31 2.97 4.39
CA TYR A 98 2.95 3.33 4.02
C TYR A 98 2.67 2.90 2.59
N ALA A 99 1.41 2.58 2.31
CA ALA A 99 0.95 2.37 0.96
C ALA A 99 -0.52 2.79 0.80
N ILE A 100 -0.86 3.16 -0.43
CA ILE A 100 -2.23 3.41 -0.87
C ILE A 100 -2.48 2.45 -2.03
N GLY A 101 -3.51 1.64 -1.91
CA GLY A 101 -3.96 0.77 -2.97
C GLY A 101 -5.43 0.98 -3.32
N GLN A 102 -5.83 0.36 -4.42
CA GLN A 102 -7.18 0.37 -4.93
C GLN A 102 -7.62 -1.07 -5.16
N LEU A 103 -8.69 -1.46 -4.48
CA LEU A 103 -9.43 -2.68 -4.77
C LEU A 103 -10.38 -2.42 -5.92
N THR A 104 -10.34 -3.26 -6.95
CA THR A 104 -11.41 -3.37 -7.95
C THR A 104 -12.28 -4.55 -7.56
N THR A 105 -13.58 -4.34 -7.40
CA THR A 105 -14.54 -5.39 -7.10
C THR A 105 -15.04 -6.06 -8.38
N GLN A 106 -15.62 -7.24 -8.27
CA GLN A 106 -16.27 -7.94 -9.38
C GLN A 106 -17.47 -7.17 -9.94
N SER A 107 -18.10 -6.29 -9.14
CA SER A 107 -19.14 -5.36 -9.60
C SER A 107 -18.61 -4.16 -10.38
N GLY A 108 -17.28 -4.03 -10.53
CA GLY A 108 -16.63 -2.88 -11.17
C GLY A 108 -16.46 -1.65 -10.26
N SER A 109 -16.89 -1.73 -9.00
CA SER A 109 -16.67 -0.68 -8.00
C SER A 109 -15.20 -0.62 -7.57
N SER A 110 -14.79 0.51 -7.03
CA SER A 110 -13.42 0.70 -6.52
C SER A 110 -13.44 1.16 -5.07
N VAL A 111 -12.64 0.52 -4.22
CA VAL A 111 -12.45 0.88 -2.80
C VAL A 111 -11.00 1.26 -2.58
N LYS A 112 -10.75 2.40 -1.92
CA LYS A 112 -9.38 2.84 -1.62
C LYS A 112 -8.94 2.25 -0.28
N VAL A 113 -7.70 1.79 -0.21
CA VAL A 113 -7.16 1.17 1.00
C VAL A 113 -5.86 1.86 1.37
N LEU A 114 -5.77 2.40 2.60
CA LEU A 114 -4.51 2.88 3.15
C LEU A 114 -3.94 1.81 4.08
N ILE A 115 -2.64 1.61 3.98
CA ILE A 115 -1.91 0.54 4.65
C ILE A 115 -0.73 1.17 5.37
N ARG A 116 -0.51 0.83 6.64
CA ARG A 116 0.74 1.11 7.34
C ARG A 116 1.35 -0.16 7.90
N ALA A 117 2.66 -0.30 7.77
CA ALA A 117 3.42 -1.40 8.34
C ALA A 117 4.64 -0.86 9.09
N ARG A 118 5.09 -1.59 10.10
CA ARG A 118 6.34 -1.30 10.82
C ARG A 118 7.19 -2.55 10.96
N ALA A 119 8.50 -2.37 11.08
CA ALA A 119 9.41 -3.45 11.43
C ALA A 119 9.23 -3.88 12.89
N LEU A 120 9.27 -5.18 13.13
CA LEU A 120 9.41 -5.85 14.42
C LEU A 120 10.87 -6.32 14.63
N PRO A 121 11.26 -6.76 15.84
CA PRO A 121 12.56 -7.39 16.06
C PRO A 121 12.84 -8.48 15.03
N GLY A 122 14.06 -8.50 14.49
CA GLY A 122 14.41 -9.35 13.33
C GLY A 122 14.07 -8.76 11.96
N ASN A 123 13.73 -7.46 11.91
CA ASN A 123 13.44 -6.71 10.68
C ASN A 123 12.27 -7.27 9.87
N GLN A 124 11.31 -7.92 10.54
CA GLN A 124 10.10 -8.43 9.92
C GLN A 124 9.01 -7.37 9.97
N TYR A 125 8.54 -6.92 8.82
CA TYR A 125 7.45 -5.95 8.78
C TYR A 125 6.10 -6.61 9.02
N LYS A 126 5.26 -5.96 9.81
CA LYS A 126 3.85 -6.32 10.03
C LYS A 126 2.94 -5.13 9.79
N ILE A 127 1.76 -5.40 9.25
CA ILE A 127 0.71 -4.41 9.01
C ILE A 127 0.10 -4.03 10.35
N ILE A 128 0.11 -2.74 10.68
CA ILE A 128 -0.38 -2.20 11.96
C ILE A 128 -1.65 -1.37 11.80
N LYS A 129 -1.93 -0.86 10.59
CA LYS A 129 -3.12 -0.07 10.32
C LYS A 129 -3.67 -0.35 8.93
N LEU A 130 -4.99 -0.45 8.85
CA LEU A 130 -5.77 -0.51 7.62
C LEU A 130 -6.89 0.53 7.67
N ASP A 131 -7.10 1.22 6.56
CA ASP A 131 -8.23 2.14 6.38
C ASP A 131 -8.94 1.81 5.08
N LEU A 132 -10.23 1.45 5.16
CA LEU A 132 -11.08 1.07 4.04
C LEU A 132 -12.02 2.24 3.72
N LEU A 133 -11.72 2.95 2.63
CA LEU A 133 -12.37 4.20 2.19
C LEU A 133 -13.32 4.00 1.00
#